data_AF-A0A8T4RTZ8-F1
#
_entry.id   AF-A0A8T4RTZ8-F1
#
_cell.length_a   1.000
_cell.length_b   1.000
_cell.length_c   1.000
_cell.angle_alpha   90.00
_cell.angle_beta   90.00
_cell.angle_gamma   90.00
#
_symmetry.space_group_name_H-M   'P 1'
#
loop_
_entity.id
_entity.type
_entity.pdbx_description
1 polymer ?
#
loop_
_entity_poly.entity_id
_entity_poly.type
_entity_poly.pdbx_seq_one_letter_code
_entity_poly.pdbx_strand_id
1 'polypeptide(L)'
;MASKAQTEIMGLVIVVILIALGVLFALRFSLSDDKTDIREEVVESELAAHMLNAMVSTTTSCNNRNPITLAELYQDCSLTNRIRCDSGRNACEEAKNITTIMLQETLNVWKEKYHFQMAGSASQTAKLALNITNTVSGCGRLFERKAIPLPTQVGTVILQLDICK
;
A
#
# COMPACT_ATOMS: atom_id res chain seq x y z
N MET A 1 -41.95 -10.39 -59.47
CA MET A 1 -41.79 -11.47 -58.46
C MET A 1 -40.37 -11.53 -57.86
N ALA A 2 -39.56 -10.46 -57.93
CA ALA A 2 -38.19 -10.46 -57.41
C ALA A 2 -38.05 -10.17 -55.91
N SER A 3 -39.14 -9.77 -55.23
CA SER A 3 -39.08 -9.30 -53.84
C SER A 3 -38.96 -10.41 -52.80
N LYS A 4 -39.39 -11.65 -53.10
CA LYS A 4 -39.37 -12.76 -52.13
C LYS A 4 -37.98 -13.35 -51.90
N ALA A 5 -37.17 -13.48 -52.96
CA ALA A 5 -35.81 -14.01 -52.84
C ALA A 5 -34.87 -13.04 -52.09
N GLN A 6 -35.11 -11.73 -52.19
CA GLN A 6 -34.32 -10.71 -51.49
C GLN A 6 -34.59 -10.71 -49.98
N THR A 7 -35.79 -11.09 -49.54
CA THR A 7 -36.13 -11.12 -48.11
C THR A 7 -35.45 -12.29 -47.38
N GLU A 8 -35.29 -13.43 -48.07
CA GLU A 8 -34.63 -14.63 -47.52
C GLU A 8 -33.12 -14.42 -47.32
N ILE A 9 -32.46 -13.75 -48.27
CA ILE A 9 -31.04 -13.40 -48.18
C ILE A 9 -30.78 -12.41 -47.05
N MET A 10 -31.70 -11.45 -46.81
CA MET A 10 -31.53 -10.46 -45.74
C MET A 10 -31.57 -11.09 -44.34
N GLY A 11 -32.43 -12.10 -44.14
CA GLY A 11 -32.52 -12.84 -42.88
C GLY A 11 -31.24 -13.62 -42.57
N LEU A 12 -30.65 -14.27 -43.58
CA LEU A 12 -29.40 -15.01 -43.42
C LEU A 12 -28.23 -14.09 -43.03
N VAL A 13 -28.15 -12.88 -43.62
CA VAL A 13 -27.11 -11.90 -43.28
C VAL A 13 -27.19 -11.48 -41.80
N ILE A 14 -28.40 -11.26 -41.27
CA ILE A 14 -28.58 -10.88 -39.85
C ILE A 14 -28.09 -11.99 -38.93
N VAL A 15 -28.41 -13.26 -39.22
CA VAL A 15 -27.97 -14.40 -38.41
C VAL A 15 -26.43 -14.51 -38.41
N VAL A 16 -25.78 -14.34 -39.57
CA VAL A 16 -24.32 -14.38 -39.67
C VAL A 16 -23.68 -13.26 -38.85
N ILE A 17 -24.24 -12.05 -38.88
CA ILE A 17 -23.76 -10.92 -38.05
C ILE A 17 -23.87 -11.25 -36.56
N LEU A 18 -25.00 -11.82 -36.13
CA LEU A 18 -25.19 -12.20 -34.73
C LEU A 18 -24.21 -13.30 -34.28
N ILE A 19 -23.94 -14.29 -35.13
CA ILE A 19 -22.93 -15.32 -34.84
C ILE A 19 -21.53 -14.71 -34.74
N ALA A 20 -21.16 -13.83 -35.68
CA ALA A 20 -19.86 -13.15 -35.67
C ALA A 20 -19.67 -12.32 -34.40
N LEU A 21 -20.70 -11.59 -33.96
CA LEU A 21 -20.67 -10.86 -32.68
C LEU A 21 -20.55 -11.81 -31.49
N GLY A 22 -21.29 -12.92 -31.47
CA GLY A 22 -21.19 -13.94 -30.42
C GLY A 22 -19.78 -14.52 -30.29
N VAL A 23 -19.13 -14.85 -31.41
CA VAL A 23 -17.75 -15.34 -31.44
C VAL A 23 -16.76 -14.27 -30.97
N LEU A 24 -16.94 -13.01 -31.37
CA LEU A 24 -16.11 -11.90 -30.90
C LEU A 24 -16.21 -11.71 -29.38
N PHE A 25 -17.41 -11.79 -28.80
CA PHE A 25 -17.59 -11.74 -27.35
C PHE A 25 -16.93 -12.94 -26.67
N ALA A 26 -17.14 -14.16 -27.18
CA ALA A 26 -16.53 -15.36 -26.61
C ALA A 26 -15.00 -15.28 -26.63
N LEU A 27 -14.40 -14.83 -27.74
CA LEU A 27 -12.97 -14.60 -27.84
C LEU A 27 -12.50 -13.52 -26.87
N ARG A 28 -13.24 -12.41 -26.75
CA ARG A 28 -12.86 -11.34 -25.83
C ARG A 28 -12.87 -11.81 -24.38
N PHE A 29 -13.86 -12.59 -23.96
CA PHE A 29 -13.93 -13.16 -22.61
C PHE A 29 -12.86 -14.23 -22.39
N SER A 30 -12.67 -15.16 -23.34
CA SER A 30 -11.66 -16.21 -23.23
C SER A 30 -10.21 -15.71 -23.24
N LEU A 31 -9.95 -14.54 -23.85
CA LEU A 31 -8.62 -13.93 -23.91
C LEU A 31 -8.39 -12.88 -22.80
N SER A 32 -9.35 -12.65 -21.90
CA SER A 32 -9.24 -11.61 -20.85
C SER A 32 -8.76 -12.13 -19.49
N ASP A 33 -8.43 -13.42 -19.35
CA ASP A 33 -8.07 -13.99 -18.05
C ASP A 33 -6.69 -13.57 -17.50
N ASP A 34 -5.83 -12.90 -18.29
CA ASP A 34 -4.42 -12.67 -17.91
C ASP A 34 -4.04 -11.21 -17.59
N LYS A 35 -4.90 -10.42 -16.93
CA LYS A 35 -4.52 -9.04 -16.50
C LYS A 35 -4.86 -8.67 -15.05
N THR A 36 -4.88 -9.64 -14.14
CA THR A 36 -5.00 -9.33 -12.70
C THR A 36 -3.73 -8.71 -12.12
N ASP A 37 -2.55 -9.09 -12.64
CA ASP A 37 -1.26 -8.75 -12.03
C ASP A 37 -0.95 -7.23 -11.99
N ILE A 38 -1.18 -6.52 -13.11
CA ILE A 38 -0.91 -5.06 -13.18
C ILE A 38 -1.89 -4.27 -12.29
N ARG A 39 -3.12 -4.75 -12.12
CA ARG A 39 -4.12 -4.06 -11.30
C ARG A 39 -3.82 -4.26 -9.81
N GLU A 40 -3.33 -5.42 -9.43
CA GLU A 40 -2.99 -5.78 -8.06
C GLU A 40 -1.75 -4.99 -7.58
N GLU A 41 -0.70 -4.90 -8.41
CA GLU A 41 0.49 -4.08 -8.14
C GLU A 41 0.16 -2.60 -7.86
N VAL A 42 -0.69 -1.98 -8.69
CA VAL A 42 -1.08 -0.57 -8.48
C VAL A 42 -1.86 -0.41 -7.18
N VAL A 43 -2.74 -1.35 -6.85
CA VAL A 43 -3.55 -1.28 -5.62
C VAL A 43 -2.68 -1.39 -4.37
N GLU A 44 -1.71 -2.30 -4.35
CA GLU A 44 -0.82 -2.49 -3.20
C GLU A 44 0.14 -1.31 -2.98
N SER A 45 0.70 -0.74 -4.05
CA SER A 45 1.57 0.43 -3.96
C SER A 45 0.83 1.67 -3.45
N GLU A 46 -0.40 1.88 -3.93
CA GLU A 46 -1.28 2.94 -3.43
C GLU A 46 -1.69 2.67 -1.98
N LEU A 47 -1.94 1.42 -1.61
CA LEU A 47 -2.26 1.05 -0.24
C LEU A 47 -1.11 1.39 0.72
N ALA A 48 0.13 1.02 0.38
CA ALA A 48 1.29 1.35 1.17
C ALA A 48 1.48 2.87 1.30
N ALA A 49 1.25 3.62 0.22
CA ALA A 49 1.33 5.07 0.22
C ALA A 49 0.27 5.73 1.10
N HIS A 50 -1.00 5.33 0.96
CA HIS A 50 -2.09 5.85 1.78
C HIS A 50 -1.91 5.51 3.26
N MET A 51 -1.44 4.29 3.57
CA MET A 51 -1.17 3.87 4.94
C MET A 51 -0.05 4.71 5.57
N LEU A 52 1.08 4.90 4.86
CA LEU A 52 2.17 5.75 5.36
C LEU A 52 1.72 7.21 5.54
N ASN A 53 0.93 7.76 4.61
CA ASN A 53 0.38 9.11 4.72
C ASN A 53 -0.57 9.25 5.92
N ALA A 54 -1.41 8.25 6.16
CA ALA A 54 -2.29 8.22 7.32
C ALA A 54 -1.48 8.15 8.62
N MET A 55 -0.46 7.29 8.67
CA MET A 55 0.44 7.18 9.83
C MET A 55 1.08 8.51 10.17
N VAL A 56 1.77 9.16 9.22
CA VAL A 56 2.50 10.42 9.51
C VAL A 56 1.56 11.56 9.93
N SER A 57 0.31 11.54 9.46
CA SER A 57 -0.72 12.54 9.79
C SER A 57 -1.49 12.23 11.08
N THR A 58 -1.33 11.04 11.65
CA THR A 58 -2.05 10.63 12.85
C THR A 58 -1.51 11.38 14.07
N THR A 59 -2.41 12.01 14.81
CA THR A 59 -2.09 12.66 16.09
C THR A 59 -2.11 11.63 17.21
N THR A 60 -1.22 11.79 18.17
CA THR A 60 -1.03 10.86 19.28
C THR A 60 -1.42 11.53 20.60
N SER A 61 -1.88 10.73 21.56
CA SER A 61 -2.12 11.14 22.94
C SER A 61 -0.85 11.12 23.80
N CYS A 62 0.33 11.13 23.18
CA CYS A 62 1.63 11.11 23.88
C CYS A 62 1.74 12.27 24.89
N ASN A 63 1.20 13.45 24.56
CA ASN A 63 1.19 14.62 25.44
C ASN A 63 -0.22 15.23 25.47
N ASN A 64 -0.85 15.24 26.64
CA ASN A 64 -2.21 15.74 26.81
C ASN A 64 -2.34 17.26 26.58
N ARG A 65 -1.23 18.01 26.68
CA ARG A 65 -1.25 19.48 26.54
C ARG A 65 -1.08 19.93 25.09
N ASN A 66 -0.23 19.23 24.34
CA ASN A 66 0.06 19.52 22.95
C ASN A 66 0.03 18.21 22.16
N PRO A 67 -0.98 17.97 21.31
CA PRO A 67 -1.02 16.77 20.50
C PRO A 67 0.18 16.75 19.55
N ILE A 68 0.94 15.64 19.59
CA ILE A 68 2.13 15.43 18.76
C ILE A 68 1.76 14.43 17.68
N THR A 69 2.17 14.70 16.44
CA THR A 69 1.95 13.79 15.31
C THR A 69 2.92 12.61 15.35
N LEU A 70 2.52 11.48 14.76
CA LEU A 70 3.41 10.32 14.67
C LEU A 70 4.66 10.63 13.83
N ALA A 71 4.57 11.55 12.86
CA ALA A 71 5.72 12.07 12.13
C ALA A 71 6.78 12.67 13.06
N GLU A 72 6.38 13.52 14.00
CA GLU A 72 7.29 14.13 14.97
C GLU A 72 7.90 13.09 15.91
N LEU A 73 7.14 12.05 16.30
CA LEU A 73 7.68 10.94 17.08
C LEU A 73 8.72 10.13 16.29
N TYR A 74 8.48 9.88 15.00
CA TYR A 74 9.46 9.22 14.12
C TYR A 74 10.74 10.06 13.97
N GLN A 75 10.59 11.37 13.77
CA GLN A 75 11.71 12.30 13.66
C GLN A 75 12.53 12.33 14.95
N ASP A 76 11.90 12.51 16.12
CA ASP A 76 12.61 12.53 17.41
C ASP A 76 13.25 11.18 17.72
N CYS A 77 12.55 10.07 17.46
CA CYS A 77 13.09 8.72 17.66
C CYS A 77 14.38 8.49 16.88
N SER A 78 14.46 8.99 15.65
CA SER A 78 15.64 8.82 14.79
C SER A 78 16.85 9.65 15.22
N LEU A 79 16.63 10.76 15.93
CA LEU A 79 17.65 11.77 16.21
C LEU A 79 18.07 11.81 17.67
N THR A 80 17.14 12.12 18.56
CA THR A 80 17.44 12.54 19.93
C THR A 80 16.70 11.77 21.02
N ASN A 81 15.56 11.16 20.70
CA ASN A 81 14.68 10.44 21.62
C ASN A 81 14.41 11.26 22.90
N ARG A 82 14.16 12.57 22.73
CA ARG A 82 13.96 13.54 23.80
C ARG A 82 12.50 13.66 24.23
N ILE A 83 11.57 13.39 23.32
CA ILE A 83 10.15 13.43 23.62
C ILE A 83 9.84 12.29 24.59
N ARG A 84 9.19 12.67 25.69
CA ARG A 84 8.69 11.75 26.72
C ARG A 84 7.17 11.89 26.77
N CYS A 85 6.49 10.77 26.62
CA CYS A 85 5.04 10.74 26.71
C CYS A 85 4.58 10.70 28.17
N ASP A 86 3.34 11.13 28.42
CA ASP A 86 2.69 11.05 29.73
C ASP A 86 2.59 9.60 30.25
N SER A 87 2.62 8.62 29.33
CA SER A 87 2.69 7.18 29.60
C SER A 87 4.05 6.72 30.17
N GLY A 88 5.06 7.59 30.21
CA GLY A 88 6.44 7.27 30.57
C GLY A 88 7.28 6.68 29.43
N ARG A 89 6.66 6.34 28.29
CA ARG A 89 7.35 5.83 27.10
C ARG A 89 8.14 6.93 26.40
N ASN A 90 9.27 6.56 25.81
CA ASN A 90 10.02 7.47 24.94
C ASN A 90 9.41 7.52 23.53
N ALA A 91 9.86 8.47 22.70
CA ALA A 91 9.35 8.65 21.34
C ALA A 91 9.40 7.38 20.51
N CYS A 92 10.51 6.63 20.58
CA CYS A 92 10.66 5.38 19.82
C CYS A 92 9.67 4.29 20.27
N GLU A 93 9.49 4.12 21.58
CA GLU A 93 8.57 3.13 22.15
C GLU A 93 7.13 3.46 21.84
N GLU A 94 6.73 4.73 21.97
CA GLU A 94 5.37 5.17 21.66
C GLU A 94 5.10 5.07 20.15
N ALA A 95 6.04 5.53 19.30
CA ALA A 95 5.94 5.36 17.86
C ALA A 95 5.79 3.88 17.50
N LYS A 96 6.70 3.01 17.98
CA LYS A 96 6.63 1.56 17.76
C LYS A 96 5.27 0.99 18.16
N ASN A 97 4.77 1.36 19.34
CA ASN A 97 3.49 0.88 19.84
C ASN A 97 2.33 1.29 18.92
N ILE A 98 2.22 2.58 18.59
CA ILE A 98 1.13 3.10 17.76
C ILE A 98 1.21 2.51 16.34
N THR A 99 2.40 2.47 15.73
CA THR A 99 2.60 1.86 14.41
C THR A 99 2.22 0.38 14.42
N THR A 100 2.57 -0.34 15.49
CA THR A 100 2.20 -1.76 15.64
C THR A 100 0.69 -1.93 15.69
N ILE A 101 -0.01 -1.13 16.51
CA ILE A 101 -1.47 -1.14 16.59
C ILE A 101 -2.08 -0.81 15.22
N MET A 102 -1.63 0.26 14.56
CA MET A 102 -2.15 0.65 13.26
C MET A 102 -2.00 -0.47 12.22
N LEU A 103 -0.84 -1.12 12.15
CA LEU A 103 -0.60 -2.20 11.18
C LEU A 103 -1.35 -3.49 11.55
N GLN A 104 -1.49 -3.80 12.84
CA GLN A 104 -2.21 -4.97 13.31
C GLN A 104 -3.73 -4.82 13.13
N GLU A 105 -4.29 -3.64 13.39
CA GLU A 105 -5.73 -3.41 13.26
C GLU A 105 -6.17 -3.16 11.81
N THR A 106 -5.23 -2.94 10.88
CA THR A 106 -5.52 -2.79 9.45
C THR A 106 -5.03 -3.97 8.63
N LEU A 107 -3.72 -4.05 8.37
CA LEU A 107 -3.13 -5.01 7.44
C LEU A 107 -3.29 -6.45 7.92
N ASN A 108 -3.18 -6.74 9.22
CA ASN A 108 -3.45 -8.11 9.69
C ASN A 108 -4.94 -8.49 9.58
N VAL A 109 -5.86 -7.54 9.78
CA VAL A 109 -7.31 -7.79 9.59
C VAL A 109 -7.60 -8.10 8.12
N TRP A 110 -6.90 -7.43 7.20
CA TRP A 110 -6.97 -7.72 5.76
C TRP A 110 -6.14 -8.93 5.33
N LYS A 111 -5.40 -9.55 6.27
CA LYS A 111 -4.52 -10.71 6.05
C LYS A 111 -3.36 -10.41 5.09
N GLU A 112 -2.96 -9.16 4.99
CA GLU A 112 -1.81 -8.73 4.21
C GLU A 112 -0.50 -8.96 4.96
N LYS A 113 0.50 -9.50 4.26
CA LYS A 113 1.85 -9.63 4.81
C LYS A 113 2.59 -8.31 4.61
N TYR A 114 3.32 -7.86 5.62
CA TYR A 114 4.01 -6.57 5.55
C TYR A 114 5.34 -6.54 6.30
N HIS A 115 6.18 -5.60 5.88
CA HIS A 115 7.42 -5.24 6.54
C HIS A 115 7.56 -3.71 6.54
N PHE A 116 7.43 -3.14 7.73
CA PHE A 116 7.63 -1.72 7.98
C PHE A 116 9.01 -1.47 8.57
N GLN A 117 9.74 -0.52 8.00
CA GLN A 117 11.04 -0.12 8.49
C GLN A 117 11.21 1.41 8.49
N MET A 118 11.95 1.89 9.48
CA MET A 118 12.35 3.28 9.59
C MET A 118 13.87 3.38 9.70
N ALA A 119 14.47 4.15 8.79
CA ALA A 119 15.91 4.37 8.76
C ALA A 119 16.24 5.87 8.74
N GLY A 120 17.18 6.30 9.60
CA GLY A 120 17.71 7.67 9.59
C GLY A 120 18.91 7.79 8.66
N SER A 121 18.93 8.83 7.83
CA SER A 121 20.03 9.11 6.89
C SER A 121 21.24 9.83 7.52
N ALA A 122 21.18 10.19 8.81
CA ALA A 122 22.18 11.05 9.46
C ALA A 122 23.53 10.35 9.78
N SER A 123 23.69 9.06 9.49
CA SER A 123 24.92 8.30 9.72
C SER A 123 25.23 7.40 8.51
N GLN A 124 26.50 7.29 8.12
CA GLN A 124 26.99 6.39 7.06
C GLN A 124 26.64 4.91 7.32
N THR A 125 26.27 4.59 8.56
CA THR A 125 25.48 3.41 8.90
C THR A 125 24.04 3.86 9.14
N ALA A 126 23.16 3.68 8.15
CA ALA A 126 21.74 3.92 8.30
C ALA A 126 21.24 3.05 9.47
N LYS A 127 21.14 3.64 10.66
CA LYS A 127 20.74 2.90 11.85
C LYS A 127 19.24 2.66 11.73
N LEU A 128 18.88 1.39 11.58
CA LEU A 128 17.50 0.94 11.60
C LEU A 128 16.91 1.31 12.96
N ALA A 129 16.01 2.28 12.97
CA ALA A 129 15.43 2.82 14.19
C ALA A 129 14.20 2.01 14.61
N LEU A 130 13.41 1.55 13.64
CA LEU A 130 12.25 0.69 13.86
C LEU A 130 12.17 -0.38 12.77
N ASN A 131 11.82 -1.59 13.18
CA ASN A 131 11.47 -2.69 12.30
C ASN A 131 10.25 -3.41 12.88
N ILE A 132 9.18 -3.48 12.10
CA ILE A 132 7.92 -4.13 12.47
C ILE A 132 7.51 -5.00 11.28
N THR A 133 7.30 -6.28 11.52
CA THR A 133 6.86 -7.22 10.50
C THR A 133 5.92 -8.26 11.09
N ASN A 134 5.02 -8.76 10.25
CA ASN A 134 4.21 -9.95 10.55
C ASN A 134 4.76 -11.21 9.85
N THR A 135 5.92 -11.13 9.20
CA THR A 135 6.57 -12.27 8.54
C THR A 135 7.85 -12.68 9.25
N VAL A 136 8.19 -13.97 9.19
CA VAL A 136 9.38 -14.51 9.87
C VAL A 136 10.69 -14.06 9.21
N SER A 137 10.67 -13.74 7.91
CA SER A 137 11.86 -13.48 7.10
C SER A 137 11.80 -12.20 6.25
N GLY A 138 10.90 -11.27 6.54
CA GLY A 138 10.62 -10.12 5.65
C GLY A 138 9.88 -10.52 4.37
N CYS A 139 9.82 -9.64 3.38
CA CYS A 139 9.01 -9.84 2.16
C CYS A 139 9.71 -10.58 0.99
N GLY A 140 10.85 -11.24 1.19
CA GLY A 140 11.51 -11.98 0.10
C GLY A 140 11.83 -11.09 -1.12
N ARG A 141 11.50 -11.55 -2.35
CA ARG A 141 11.76 -10.82 -3.62
C ARG A 141 10.52 -10.18 -4.25
N LEU A 142 9.31 -10.56 -3.82
CA LEU A 142 8.05 -10.11 -4.40
C LEU A 142 7.35 -9.24 -3.37
N PHE A 143 7.48 -7.92 -3.52
CA PHE A 143 6.84 -6.96 -2.65
C PHE A 143 6.65 -5.64 -3.34
N GLU A 144 5.59 -4.94 -2.98
CA GLU A 144 5.39 -3.55 -3.34
C GLU A 144 5.91 -2.66 -2.22
N ARG A 145 6.75 -1.71 -2.58
CA ARG A 145 7.42 -0.82 -1.63
C ARG A 145 6.98 0.60 -1.84
N LYS A 146 6.58 1.24 -0.74
CA LYS A 146 6.52 2.70 -0.68
C LYS A 146 7.44 3.24 0.40
N ALA A 147 8.10 4.35 0.08
CA ALA A 147 8.87 5.11 1.05
C ALA A 147 8.43 6.57 1.05
N ILE A 148 8.40 7.17 2.24
CA ILE A 148 8.15 8.60 2.44
C ILE A 148 9.32 9.20 3.21
N PRO A 149 10.02 10.20 2.64
CA PRO A 149 11.04 10.94 3.35
C PRO A 149 10.41 11.95 4.29
N LEU A 150 10.84 11.95 5.55
CA LEU A 150 10.52 12.96 6.54
C LEU A 150 11.77 13.85 6.77
N PRO A 151 11.71 15.14 6.42
CA PRO A 151 12.83 16.04 6.65
C PRO A 151 13.02 16.28 8.15
N THR A 152 14.27 16.42 8.59
CA THR A 152 14.63 16.78 9.97
C THR A 152 15.70 17.86 9.96
N GLN A 153 16.05 18.39 11.14
CA GLN A 153 17.08 19.43 11.25
C GLN A 153 18.49 18.96 10.84
N VAL A 154 18.79 17.65 10.94
CA VAL A 154 20.13 17.10 10.70
C VAL A 154 20.18 16.06 9.58
N GLY A 155 19.09 15.89 8.82
CA GLY A 155 19.01 14.93 7.72
C GLY A 155 17.58 14.53 7.37
N THR A 156 17.42 13.35 6.78
CA THR A 156 16.11 12.80 6.38
C THR A 156 15.89 11.44 7.05
N VAL A 157 14.68 11.21 7.56
CA VAL A 157 14.22 9.90 8.00
C VAL A 157 13.41 9.29 6.87
N ILE A 158 13.73 8.07 6.48
CA ILE A 158 12.98 7.34 5.46
C ILE A 158 12.08 6.35 6.18
N LEU A 159 10.77 6.56 6.07
CA LEU A 159 9.77 5.57 6.41
C LEU A 159 9.54 4.70 5.19
N GLN A 160 9.50 3.38 5.38
CA GLN A 160 9.25 2.46 4.29
C GLN A 160 8.28 1.37 4.74
N LEU A 161 7.31 1.07 3.91
CA LEU A 161 6.36 -0.01 4.07
C LEU A 161 6.42 -0.89 2.82
N ASP A 162 6.76 -2.16 3.03
CA ASP A 162 6.73 -3.21 2.02
C ASP A 162 5.47 -4.07 2.27
N ILE A 163 4.63 -4.24 1.25
CA ILE A 163 3.51 -5.21 1.24
C ILE A 163 4.01 -6.45 0.48
N CYS A 164 3.97 -7.62 1.12
CA CYS A 164 4.52 -8.84 0.56
C CYS A 164 3.46 -9.62 -0.24
N LYS A 165 3.85 -10.14 -1.40
CA LYS A 165 3.04 -11.06 -2.22
C LYS A 165 3.31 -12.53 -1.83
#